data_AF-A0A353X8I2-F1
#
_entry.id   AF-A0A353X8I2-F1
#
_cell.length_a   1.000
_cell.length_b   1.000
_cell.length_c   1.000
_cell.angle_alpha   90.00
_cell.angle_beta   90.00
_cell.angle_gamma   90.00
#
_symmetry.space_group_name_H-M   'P 1'
#
loop_
_entity.id
_entity.type
_entity.pdbx_description
1 polymer ?
#
loop_
_entity_poly.entity_id
_entity_poly.type
_entity_poly.pdbx_seq_one_letter_code
_entity_poly.pdbx_strand_id
1 'polypeptide(L)'
;MLTAKQKDLLLFLHRWTTAQGTAPSFEEMAQALGLKSKSGVHRLISALEERGYIVRLPHRARAIEVVRLPQDCPEADRGEVDLPLLDASLAETGRRMTVPARLLGDAKPGTCFAMTAQGRAPSTTGIMPGDTVIVQRCDAAPDGAPVVVLGSGGAANIAQHTSSYTGPHAAVAGGGRTVARAIAPLAIQGRVIALVRSYL
;
A
#
# COMPACT_ATOMS: atom_id res chain seq x y z
N MET A 1 -19.10 21.23 -2.88
CA MET A 1 -19.57 20.00 -2.22
C MET A 1 -19.98 18.96 -3.26
N LEU A 2 -19.42 17.74 -3.20
CA LEU A 2 -19.89 16.60 -3.99
C LEU A 2 -21.16 16.00 -3.39
N THR A 3 -22.07 15.53 -4.24
CA THR A 3 -23.17 14.68 -3.77
C THR A 3 -22.66 13.27 -3.47
N ALA A 4 -23.37 12.51 -2.63
CA ALA A 4 -22.99 11.13 -2.28
C ALA A 4 -22.71 10.27 -3.53
N LYS A 5 -23.61 10.34 -4.53
CA LYS A 5 -23.45 9.59 -5.80
C LYS A 5 -22.26 10.04 -6.64
N GLN A 6 -21.90 11.33 -6.62
CA GLN A 6 -20.71 11.83 -7.31
C GLN A 6 -19.44 11.33 -6.64
N LYS A 7 -19.43 11.30 -5.30
CA LYS A 7 -18.32 10.74 -4.52
C LYS A 7 -18.16 9.24 -4.79
N ASP A 8 -19.25 8.49 -4.78
CA ASP A 8 -19.23 7.05 -5.06
C ASP A 8 -18.70 6.75 -6.46
N LEU A 9 -19.13 7.51 -7.47
CA LEU A 9 -18.62 7.37 -8.83
C LEU A 9 -17.12 7.65 -8.91
N LEU A 10 -16.65 8.70 -8.25
CA LEU A 10 -15.25 9.10 -8.27
C LEU A 10 -14.34 8.09 -7.56
N LEU A 11 -14.80 7.54 -6.43
CA LEU A 11 -14.13 6.45 -5.71
C LEU A 11 -14.08 5.17 -6.54
N PHE A 12 -15.19 4.82 -7.20
CA PHE A 12 -15.24 3.68 -8.11
C PHE A 12 -14.26 3.84 -9.28
N LEU A 13 -14.24 5.01 -9.92
CA LEU A 13 -13.29 5.35 -10.97
C LEU A 13 -11.85 5.19 -10.48
N HIS A 14 -11.50 5.75 -9.32
CA HIS A 14 -10.15 5.66 -8.78
C HIS A 14 -9.72 4.22 -8.52
N ARG A 15 -10.55 3.44 -7.81
CA ARG A 15 -10.26 2.02 -7.51
C ARG A 15 -10.11 1.19 -8.77
N TRP A 16 -10.97 1.43 -9.77
CA TRP A 16 -10.92 0.72 -11.04
C TRP A 16 -9.64 1.04 -11.81
N THR A 17 -9.29 2.32 -11.95
CA THR A 17 -8.07 2.74 -12.66
C THR A 17 -6.82 2.22 -11.96
N THR A 18 -6.78 2.21 -10.63
CA THR A 18 -5.66 1.62 -9.85
C THR A 18 -5.54 0.11 -10.06
N ALA A 19 -6.65 -0.62 -10.21
CA ALA A 19 -6.64 -2.06 -10.37
C ALA A 19 -6.39 -2.53 -11.82
N GLN A 20 -7.03 -1.88 -12.81
CA GLN A 20 -7.01 -2.33 -14.21
C GLN A 20 -6.18 -1.44 -15.14
N GLY A 21 -5.68 -0.30 -14.67
CA GLY A 21 -4.88 0.64 -15.47
C GLY A 21 -5.64 1.33 -16.61
N THR A 22 -6.95 1.11 -16.75
CA THR A 22 -7.81 1.68 -17.78
C THR A 22 -9.11 2.20 -17.17
N ALA A 23 -9.76 3.19 -17.78
CA ALA A 23 -11.03 3.71 -17.26
C ALA A 23 -12.21 2.77 -17.59
N PRO A 24 -13.17 2.58 -16.68
CA PRO A 24 -14.37 1.78 -16.93
C PRO A 24 -15.28 2.45 -17.97
N SER A 25 -16.15 1.66 -18.58
CA SER A 25 -17.18 2.12 -19.51
C SER A 25 -18.39 2.75 -18.82
N PHE A 26 -19.20 3.49 -19.58
CA PHE A 26 -20.44 4.07 -19.09
C PHE A 26 -21.46 3.04 -18.59
N GLU A 27 -21.45 1.83 -19.14
CA GLU A 27 -22.30 0.73 -18.67
C GLU A 27 -21.83 0.15 -17.34
N GLU A 28 -20.51 -0.10 -17.21
CA GLU A 28 -19.92 -0.61 -15.97
C GLU A 28 -20.10 0.39 -14.82
N MET A 29 -19.94 1.69 -15.09
CA MET A 29 -20.22 2.74 -14.12
C MET A 29 -21.70 2.78 -13.70
N ALA A 30 -22.63 2.57 -14.64
CA ALA A 30 -24.05 2.54 -14.32
C ALA A 30 -24.41 1.32 -13.45
N GLN A 31 -23.87 0.14 -13.78
CA GLN A 31 -24.06 -1.08 -13.01
C GLN A 31 -23.47 -0.96 -11.60
N ALA A 32 -22.24 -0.46 -11.47
CA ALA A 32 -21.56 -0.31 -10.19
C ALA A 32 -22.31 0.64 -9.23
N LEU A 33 -23.01 1.66 -9.77
CA LEU A 33 -23.78 2.63 -9.00
C LEU A 33 -25.27 2.30 -8.87
N GLY A 34 -25.72 1.16 -9.42
CA GLY A 34 -27.13 0.76 -9.41
C GLY A 34 -28.05 1.74 -10.16
N LEU A 35 -27.54 2.41 -11.20
CA LEU A 35 -28.30 3.40 -11.97
C LEU A 35 -29.09 2.73 -13.09
N LYS A 36 -30.35 3.11 -13.25
CA LYS A 36 -31.26 2.57 -14.29
C LYS A 36 -30.90 3.01 -15.72
N SER A 37 -30.05 4.04 -15.90
CA SER A 37 -29.76 4.58 -17.24
C SER A 37 -28.37 5.21 -17.38
N LYS A 38 -27.81 5.09 -18.60
CA LYS A 38 -26.53 5.70 -19.03
C LYS A 38 -26.52 7.22 -18.88
N SER A 39 -27.68 7.87 -19.06
CA SER A 39 -27.83 9.33 -18.90
C SER A 39 -27.54 9.81 -17.48
N GLY A 40 -27.78 8.98 -16.45
CA GLY A 40 -27.41 9.30 -15.07
C GLY A 40 -25.90 9.40 -14.89
N VAL A 41 -25.14 8.49 -15.51
CA VAL A 41 -23.67 8.50 -15.48
C VAL A 41 -23.13 9.71 -16.24
N HIS A 42 -23.65 10.03 -17.43
CA HIS A 42 -23.22 11.21 -18.18
C HIS A 42 -23.33 12.50 -17.36
N ARG A 43 -24.45 12.70 -16.64
CA ARG A 43 -24.64 13.85 -15.75
C ARG A 43 -23.61 13.92 -14.62
N LEU A 44 -23.31 12.78 -13.99
CA LEU A 44 -22.34 12.71 -12.91
C LEU A 44 -20.92 13.01 -13.41
N ILE A 45 -20.53 12.45 -14.56
CA ILE A 45 -19.20 12.67 -15.15
C ILE A 45 -19.02 14.12 -15.57
N SER A 46 -20.00 14.74 -16.26
CA SER A 46 -19.90 16.16 -16.61
C SER A 46 -19.78 17.04 -15.37
N ALA A 47 -20.53 16.75 -14.30
CA ALA A 47 -20.41 17.49 -13.05
C ALA A 47 -19.05 17.29 -12.35
N LEU A 48 -18.44 16.11 -12.46
CA LEU A 48 -17.09 15.84 -11.92
C LEU A 48 -15.99 16.53 -12.75
N GLU A 49 -16.19 16.62 -14.07
CA GLU A 49 -15.29 17.28 -15.02
C GLU A 49 -15.31 18.80 -14.84
N GLU A 50 -16.50 19.42 -14.78
CA GLU A 50 -16.66 20.86 -14.51
C GLU A 50 -16.04 21.29 -13.18
N ARG A 51 -16.01 20.38 -12.20
CA ARG A 51 -15.43 20.61 -10.88
C ARG A 51 -13.94 20.27 -10.80
N GLY A 52 -13.35 19.75 -11.88
CA GLY A 52 -11.93 19.44 -11.97
C GLY A 52 -11.47 18.26 -11.12
N TYR A 53 -12.36 17.28 -10.87
CA TYR A 53 -12.01 16.00 -10.25
C TYR A 53 -11.53 14.97 -11.27
N ILE A 54 -12.07 15.06 -12.49
CA ILE A 54 -11.70 14.20 -13.61
C ILE A 54 -11.43 15.04 -14.85
N VAL A 55 -10.62 14.52 -15.75
CA VAL A 55 -10.40 15.11 -17.08
C VAL A 55 -10.66 14.04 -18.13
N ARG A 56 -11.37 14.42 -19.20
CA ARG A 56 -11.51 13.59 -20.40
C ARG A 56 -10.39 13.96 -21.37
N LEU A 57 -9.57 13.00 -21.77
CA LEU A 57 -8.58 13.21 -22.81
C LEU A 57 -9.26 13.09 -24.18
N PRO A 58 -9.19 14.13 -25.03
CA PRO A 58 -9.75 14.06 -26.37
C PRO A 58 -9.03 13.00 -27.21
N HIS A 59 -9.77 12.39 -28.14
CA HIS A 59 -9.28 11.39 -29.12
C HIS A 59 -8.98 9.96 -28.61
N ARG A 60 -9.41 9.59 -27.39
CA ARG A 60 -9.44 8.18 -26.95
C ARG A 60 -10.76 7.77 -26.32
N ALA A 61 -11.31 6.65 -26.77
CA ALA A 61 -12.34 5.94 -26.01
C ALA A 61 -11.74 5.52 -24.66
N ARG A 62 -12.48 5.70 -23.55
CA ARG A 62 -12.07 5.33 -22.19
C ARG A 62 -10.87 6.11 -21.62
N ALA A 63 -10.72 7.39 -21.99
CA ALA A 63 -9.66 8.23 -21.45
C ALA A 63 -10.21 9.23 -20.42
N ILE A 64 -10.74 8.68 -19.32
CA ILE A 64 -11.08 9.46 -18.14
C ILE A 64 -9.95 9.28 -17.14
N GLU A 65 -9.31 10.38 -16.75
CA GLU A 65 -8.26 10.40 -15.75
C GLU A 65 -8.77 11.10 -14.48
N VAL A 66 -8.55 10.47 -13.33
CA VAL A 66 -8.89 11.05 -12.03
C VAL A 66 -7.77 12.00 -11.62
N VAL A 67 -8.00 13.30 -11.76
CA VAL A 67 -7.01 14.35 -11.45
C VAL A 67 -6.99 14.68 -9.96
N ARG A 68 -8.16 14.62 -9.30
CA ARG A 68 -8.28 14.88 -7.87
C ARG A 68 -9.25 13.92 -7.21
N LEU A 69 -8.89 13.44 -6.02
CA LEU A 69 -9.82 12.78 -5.12
C LEU A 69 -10.47 13.79 -4.15
N PRO A 70 -11.71 13.56 -3.71
CA PRO A 70 -12.36 14.37 -2.67
C PRO A 70 -11.52 14.39 -1.39
N GLN A 71 -11.42 15.56 -0.75
CA GLN A 71 -10.76 15.71 0.55
C GLN A 71 -11.42 14.82 1.64
N ASP A 72 -12.72 14.54 1.51
CA ASP A 72 -13.47 13.61 2.37
C ASP A 72 -13.28 12.11 2.03
N CYS A 73 -12.31 11.75 1.20
CA CYS A 73 -11.96 10.35 1.03
C CYS A 73 -11.09 9.90 2.21
N PRO A 74 -11.42 8.79 2.88
CA PRO A 74 -10.53 8.18 3.85
C PRO A 74 -9.23 7.67 3.21
N GLU A 75 -8.91 7.95 1.95
CA GLU A 75 -7.61 7.68 1.35
C GLU A 75 -6.78 8.97 1.14
N ALA A 76 -7.45 10.12 1.05
CA ALA A 76 -6.80 11.41 0.78
C ALA A 76 -6.26 12.06 2.06
N ASP A 77 -6.96 11.90 3.18
CA ASP A 77 -6.56 12.45 4.48
C ASP A 77 -7.07 11.55 5.62
N ARG A 78 -6.37 10.45 5.92
CA ARG A 78 -6.63 9.67 7.15
C ARG A 78 -6.10 10.38 8.40
N GLY A 79 -5.69 11.65 8.29
CA GLY A 79 -4.91 12.34 9.32
C GLY A 79 -3.54 11.69 9.52
N GLU A 80 -2.94 12.00 10.65
CA GLU A 80 -1.68 11.43 11.08
C GLU A 80 -1.92 10.32 12.12
N VAL A 81 -1.05 9.33 12.11
CA VAL A 81 -1.03 8.25 13.09
C VAL A 81 0.35 8.17 13.71
N ASP A 82 0.38 8.07 15.04
CA ASP A 82 1.60 7.81 15.77
C ASP A 82 1.86 6.31 15.88
N LEU A 83 2.91 5.85 15.21
CA LEU A 83 3.36 4.47 15.28
C LEU A 83 4.49 4.33 16.31
N PRO A 84 4.52 3.23 17.10
CA PRO A 84 5.68 2.94 17.94
C PRO A 84 6.90 2.68 17.06
N LEU A 85 8.04 3.25 17.44
CA LEU A 85 9.33 3.00 16.80
C LEU A 85 10.03 1.86 17.53
N LEU A 86 10.25 0.76 16.82
CA LEU A 86 10.94 -0.41 17.31
C LEU A 86 12.40 -0.42 16.84
N ASP A 87 13.27 -0.96 17.68
CA ASP A 87 14.67 -1.18 17.31
C ASP A 87 14.86 -2.46 16.48
N ALA A 88 16.12 -2.76 16.13
CA ALA A 88 16.46 -3.95 15.38
C ALA A 88 16.13 -5.26 16.12
N SER A 89 15.83 -5.25 17.41
CA SER A 89 15.37 -6.43 18.17
C SER A 89 13.84 -6.52 18.28
N LEU A 90 13.11 -5.60 17.63
CA LEU A 90 11.67 -5.42 17.77
C LEU A 90 11.23 -4.98 19.17
N ALA A 91 12.15 -4.47 19.98
CA ALA A 91 11.82 -3.89 21.28
C ALA A 91 11.33 -2.45 21.09
N GLU A 92 10.35 -2.04 21.90
CA GLU A 92 9.85 -0.66 21.88
C GLU A 92 10.91 0.28 22.45
N THR A 93 11.24 1.33 21.69
CA THR A 93 12.25 2.32 22.11
C THR A 93 11.69 3.44 22.98
N GLY A 94 10.37 3.43 23.24
CA GLY A 94 9.63 4.55 23.83
C GLY A 94 9.43 5.74 22.88
N ARG A 95 10.06 5.72 21.70
CA ARG A 95 9.88 6.75 20.65
C ARG A 95 8.69 6.39 19.77
N ARG A 96 8.06 7.41 19.20
CA ARG A 96 6.98 7.27 18.23
C ARG A 96 7.31 8.03 16.95
N MET A 97 6.77 7.57 15.84
CA MET A 97 6.87 8.22 14.54
C MET A 97 5.46 8.57 14.07
N THR A 98 5.22 9.86 13.86
CA THR A 98 4.01 10.38 13.24
C THR A 98 4.12 10.21 11.73
N VAL A 99 3.16 9.49 11.14
CA VAL A 99 3.11 9.27 9.69
C VAL A 99 1.71 9.54 9.15
N PRO A 100 1.57 9.95 7.88
CA PRO A 100 0.25 10.03 7.25
C PRO A 100 -0.42 8.66 7.29
N ALA A 101 -1.62 8.57 7.85
CA ALA A 101 -2.30 7.29 8.05
C ALA A 101 -2.67 6.58 6.73
N ARG A 102 -2.59 7.27 5.58
CA ARG A 102 -2.63 6.67 4.24
C ARG A 102 -1.52 5.64 4.00
N LEU A 103 -0.36 5.79 4.65
CA LEU A 103 0.76 4.84 4.52
C LEU A 103 0.44 3.46 5.12
N LEU A 104 -0.60 3.35 5.94
CA LEU A 104 -1.03 2.07 6.51
C LEU A 104 -1.88 1.25 5.53
N GLY A 105 -2.36 1.83 4.42
CA GLY A 105 -3.30 1.15 3.52
C GLY A 105 -4.53 0.68 4.32
N ASP A 106 -4.91 -0.60 4.22
CA ASP A 106 -6.03 -1.16 4.99
C ASP A 106 -5.65 -1.65 6.40
N ALA A 107 -4.37 -1.52 6.79
CA ALA A 107 -3.90 -1.98 8.09
C ALA A 107 -4.42 -1.09 9.23
N LYS A 108 -4.74 -1.71 10.38
CA LYS A 108 -5.17 -0.99 11.57
C LYS A 108 -3.96 -0.33 12.26
N PRO A 109 -4.06 0.93 12.72
CA PRO A 109 -3.00 1.62 13.47
C PRO A 109 -2.32 0.79 14.56
N GLY A 110 -3.11 0.15 15.44
CA GLY A 110 -2.58 -0.65 16.55
C GLY A 110 -1.88 -1.95 16.15
N THR A 111 -1.92 -2.33 14.87
CA THR A 111 -1.21 -3.50 14.33
C THR A 111 0.07 -3.13 13.59
N CYS A 112 0.37 -1.84 13.48
CA CYS A 112 1.51 -1.33 12.73
C CYS A 112 2.58 -0.77 13.66
N PHE A 113 3.83 -0.85 13.22
CA PHE A 113 4.96 -0.22 13.88
C PHE A 113 5.98 0.26 12.85
N ALA A 114 6.83 1.19 13.24
CA ALA A 114 7.94 1.68 12.42
C ALA A 114 9.25 1.04 12.90
N MET A 115 10.17 0.77 11.99
CA MET A 115 11.55 0.41 12.34
C MET A 115 12.51 0.98 11.30
N THR A 116 13.76 1.22 11.70
CA THR A 116 14.81 1.56 10.74
C THR A 116 15.39 0.28 10.15
N ALA A 117 15.38 0.18 8.82
CA ALA A 117 16.01 -0.89 8.08
C ALA A 117 17.53 -0.86 8.35
N GLN A 118 18.00 -1.91 9.04
CA GLN A 118 19.41 -2.16 9.26
C GLN A 118 19.93 -3.16 8.22
N GLY A 119 21.13 -2.91 7.69
CA GLY A 119 21.75 -3.81 6.72
C GLY A 119 21.09 -3.81 5.34
N ARG A 120 21.38 -4.84 4.55
CA ARG A 120 21.02 -4.90 3.12
C ARG A 120 19.76 -5.72 2.91
N ALA A 121 18.64 -5.06 2.61
CA ALA A 121 17.44 -5.73 2.13
C ALA A 121 17.65 -6.27 0.69
N PRO A 122 16.83 -7.22 0.22
CA PRO A 122 16.87 -7.65 -1.17
C PRO A 122 16.67 -6.46 -2.12
N SER A 123 17.49 -6.38 -3.16
CA SER A 123 17.41 -5.28 -4.14
C SER A 123 16.05 -5.18 -4.82
N THR A 124 15.32 -6.28 -4.89
CA THR A 124 13.93 -6.37 -5.37
C THR A 124 12.93 -5.60 -4.51
N THR A 125 13.25 -5.33 -3.24
CA THR A 125 12.36 -4.58 -2.32
C THR A 125 12.51 -3.07 -2.44
N GLY A 126 13.62 -2.57 -3.01
CA GLY A 126 13.93 -1.14 -3.07
C GLY A 126 14.27 -0.49 -1.70
N ILE A 127 14.34 -1.28 -0.63
CA ILE A 127 14.65 -0.81 0.73
C ILE A 127 16.18 -0.69 0.89
N MET A 128 16.64 0.45 1.39
CA MET A 128 18.04 0.79 1.60
C MET A 128 18.36 0.90 3.09
N PRO A 129 19.62 0.70 3.50
CA PRO A 129 20.04 0.95 4.87
C PRO A 129 19.71 2.38 5.30
N GLY A 130 19.12 2.55 6.49
CA GLY A 130 18.72 3.86 7.03
C GLY A 130 17.29 4.26 6.70
N ASP A 131 16.62 3.53 5.81
CA ASP A 131 15.19 3.72 5.55
C ASP A 131 14.35 3.43 6.78
N THR A 132 13.26 4.18 6.97
CA THR A 132 12.25 3.81 7.95
C THR A 132 11.14 3.04 7.26
N VAL A 133 10.93 1.80 7.65
CA VAL A 133 9.87 0.95 7.10
C VAL A 133 8.70 0.88 8.08
N ILE A 134 7.49 0.91 7.53
CA ILE A 134 6.25 0.70 8.27
C ILE A 134 5.85 -0.76 8.08
N VAL A 135 5.69 -1.46 9.19
CA VAL A 135 5.49 -2.90 9.24
C VAL A 135 4.14 -3.19 9.89
N GLN A 136 3.30 -3.97 9.20
CA GLN A 136 2.09 -4.55 9.75
C GLN A 136 2.44 -5.90 10.40
N ARG A 137 2.13 -6.08 11.69
CA ARG A 137 2.29 -7.36 12.39
C ARG A 137 1.40 -8.41 11.72
N CYS A 138 2.02 -9.52 11.32
CA CYS A 138 1.34 -10.68 10.74
C CYS A 138 2.28 -11.89 10.73
N ASP A 139 1.70 -13.08 10.83
CA ASP A 139 2.45 -14.35 10.79
C ASP A 139 2.53 -14.95 9.37
N ALA A 140 1.81 -14.35 8.41
CA ALA A 140 1.77 -14.77 7.02
C ALA A 140 1.68 -13.54 6.09
N ALA A 141 2.36 -13.63 4.94
CA ALA A 141 2.38 -12.59 3.92
C ALA A 141 2.19 -13.21 2.52
N PRO A 142 1.76 -12.44 1.50
CA PRO A 142 1.68 -12.95 0.14
C PRO A 142 3.06 -13.20 -0.46
N ASP A 143 3.14 -14.08 -1.45
CA ASP A 143 4.38 -14.39 -2.18
C ASP A 143 5.00 -13.12 -2.79
N GLY A 144 6.31 -12.99 -2.68
CA GLY A 144 7.05 -11.82 -3.17
C GLY A 144 6.97 -10.58 -2.27
N ALA A 145 6.15 -10.56 -1.22
CA ALA A 145 6.05 -9.41 -0.33
C ALA A 145 7.31 -9.21 0.55
N PRO A 146 7.74 -7.97 0.80
CA PRO A 146 8.77 -7.69 1.78
C PRO A 146 8.26 -8.01 3.20
N VAL A 147 9.01 -8.83 3.93
CA VAL A 147 8.68 -9.29 5.28
C VAL A 147 9.83 -9.02 6.24
N VAL A 148 9.48 -8.81 7.50
CA VAL A 148 10.41 -8.74 8.61
C VAL A 148 10.47 -10.11 9.27
N VAL A 149 11.68 -10.62 9.43
CA VAL A 149 11.96 -11.91 10.07
C VAL A 149 12.93 -11.75 11.23
N LEU A 150 12.71 -12.48 12.32
CA LEU A 150 13.64 -12.51 13.43
C LEU A 150 14.68 -13.61 13.22
N GLY A 151 15.95 -13.23 13.09
CA GLY A 151 17.05 -14.19 12.97
C GLY A 151 17.39 -14.86 14.31
N SER A 152 18.17 -15.94 14.28
CA SER A 152 18.61 -16.68 15.48
C SER A 152 19.38 -15.83 16.50
N GLY A 153 19.96 -14.70 16.08
CA GLY A 153 20.64 -13.74 16.95
C GLY A 153 19.73 -12.68 17.57
N GLY A 154 18.40 -12.78 17.44
CA GLY A 154 17.44 -11.82 18.00
C GLY A 154 17.34 -10.49 17.24
N ALA A 155 18.05 -10.35 16.12
CA ALA A 155 17.94 -9.18 15.24
C ALA A 155 16.95 -9.42 14.09
N ALA A 156 16.10 -8.44 13.86
CA ALA A 156 15.14 -8.33 12.78
C ALA A 156 15.85 -8.00 11.46
N ASN A 157 15.52 -8.76 10.44
CA ASN A 157 16.04 -8.59 9.08
C ASN A 157 14.88 -8.47 8.10
N ILE A 158 15.11 -7.74 7.01
CA ILE A 158 14.14 -7.61 5.93
C ILE A 158 14.48 -8.65 4.85
N ALA A 159 13.47 -9.41 4.46
CA ALA A 159 13.58 -10.46 3.46
C ALA A 159 12.38 -10.42 2.51
N GLN A 160 12.46 -11.14 1.40
CA GLN A 160 11.34 -11.31 0.49
C GLN A 160 10.68 -12.66 0.75
N HIS A 161 9.37 -12.66 1.00
CA HIS A 161 8.60 -13.87 1.23
C HIS A 161 8.56 -14.72 -0.04
N THR A 162 8.81 -16.02 0.08
CA THR A 162 8.62 -16.97 -1.01
C THR A 162 7.89 -18.24 -0.55
N SER A 163 6.79 -18.61 -1.19
CA SER A 163 6.04 -19.84 -0.90
C SER A 163 6.61 -21.09 -1.58
N SER A 164 7.60 -20.93 -2.48
CA SER A 164 8.16 -22.00 -3.33
C SER A 164 9.03 -23.02 -2.59
N TYR A 165 9.13 -22.93 -1.27
CA TYR A 165 9.77 -23.92 -0.41
C TYR A 165 8.73 -24.47 0.58
N THR A 166 8.43 -25.76 0.45
CA THR A 166 7.58 -26.52 1.38
C THR A 166 8.26 -26.63 2.74
N GLY A 167 7.97 -25.69 3.64
CA GLY A 167 8.39 -25.63 5.03
C GLY A 167 7.95 -24.29 5.67
N PRO A 168 7.92 -24.16 7.01
CA PRO A 168 7.44 -22.94 7.66
C PRO A 168 8.44 -21.79 7.40
N HIS A 169 8.04 -20.92 6.47
CA HIS A 169 8.63 -19.61 6.10
C HIS A 169 9.99 -19.66 5.37
N ALA A 170 9.95 -19.48 4.05
CA ALA A 170 11.12 -19.12 3.26
C ALA A 170 11.16 -17.61 3.00
N ALA A 171 12.25 -16.99 3.45
CA ALA A 171 12.51 -15.57 3.29
C ALA A 171 13.94 -15.39 2.76
N VAL A 172 14.11 -14.68 1.64
CA VAL A 172 15.42 -14.46 1.01
C VAL A 172 16.02 -13.17 1.55
N ALA A 173 17.17 -13.22 2.23
CA ALA A 173 18.01 -12.06 2.52
C ALA A 173 18.97 -11.80 1.34
N GLY A 174 19.11 -10.54 0.91
CA GLY A 174 19.60 -10.20 -0.42
C GLY A 174 21.12 -10.19 -0.64
N GLY A 175 21.51 -10.42 -1.90
CA GLY A 175 22.64 -9.72 -2.54
C GLY A 175 23.78 -10.55 -3.14
N GLY A 176 23.51 -11.32 -4.21
CA GLY A 176 24.53 -11.80 -5.17
C GLY A 176 24.74 -13.30 -5.16
N ARG A 177 24.06 -14.02 -6.08
CA ARG A 177 24.30 -15.42 -6.50
C ARG A 177 24.55 -16.49 -5.41
N THR A 178 24.26 -16.18 -4.17
CA THR A 178 24.12 -17.13 -3.07
C THR A 178 22.67 -17.08 -2.66
N VAL A 179 21.94 -18.13 -3.04
CA VAL A 179 20.64 -18.45 -2.45
C VAL A 179 20.94 -18.62 -0.96
N ALA A 180 20.73 -17.57 -0.17
CA ALA A 180 20.84 -17.65 1.28
C ALA A 180 19.70 -18.54 1.76
N ARG A 181 19.97 -19.85 1.67
CA ARG A 181 19.16 -20.92 2.21
C ARG A 181 19.04 -20.64 3.70
N ALA A 182 17.90 -20.10 4.13
CA ALA A 182 17.59 -20.09 5.55
C ALA A 182 17.48 -21.56 5.99
N ILE A 183 18.47 -22.03 6.76
CA ILE A 183 18.54 -23.42 7.26
C ILE A 183 17.65 -23.58 8.52
N ALA A 184 17.02 -22.51 8.99
CA ALA A 184 16.17 -22.49 10.16
C ALA A 184 14.81 -21.81 9.85
N PRO A 185 13.72 -22.25 10.50
CA PRO A 185 12.43 -21.58 10.38
C PRO A 185 12.54 -20.15 10.91
N LEU A 186 12.46 -19.18 10.02
CA LEU A 186 12.47 -17.76 10.36
C LEU A 186 11.01 -17.33 10.57
N ALA A 187 10.63 -17.04 11.82
CA ALA A 187 9.29 -16.56 12.11
C ALA A 187 9.06 -15.18 11.47
N ILE A 188 8.02 -15.06 10.64
CA ILE A 188 7.57 -13.77 10.11
C ILE A 188 7.02 -12.96 11.29
N GLN A 189 7.56 -11.77 11.47
CA GLN A 189 7.12 -10.82 12.51
C GLN A 189 6.17 -9.77 11.94
N GLY A 190 6.23 -9.56 10.62
CA GLY A 190 5.32 -8.69 9.93
C GLY A 190 5.66 -8.50 8.46
N ARG A 191 4.76 -7.81 7.76
CA ARG A 191 4.89 -7.42 6.36
C ARG A 191 5.19 -5.93 6.27
N VAL A 192 6.17 -5.56 5.46
CA VAL A 192 6.45 -4.16 5.17
C VAL A 192 5.35 -3.64 4.23
N ILE A 193 4.65 -2.59 4.66
CA ILE A 193 3.52 -2.00 3.92
C ILE A 193 3.83 -0.64 3.32
N ALA A 194 4.81 0.07 3.89
CA ALA A 194 5.26 1.36 3.38
C ALA A 194 6.71 1.65 3.79
N LEU A 195 7.28 2.65 3.11
CA LEU A 195 8.65 3.13 3.26
C LEU A 195 8.60 4.64 3.43
N VAL A 196 9.42 5.15 4.36
CA VAL A 196 9.75 6.57 4.51
C VAL A 196 11.26 6.71 4.41
N ARG A 197 11.72 7.46 3.40
CA ARG A 197 13.13 7.77 3.18
C ARG A 197 13.37 9.26 3.29
N SER A 198 14.34 9.65 4.12
CA SER A 198 14.83 11.02 4.20
C SER A 198 16.07 11.16 3.33
N TYR A 199 16.21 12.30 2.65
CA TYR A 199 17.34 12.63 1.79
C TYR A 199 18.13 13.86 2.31
N LEU A 200 17.84 14.27 3.54
CA LEU A 200 18.53 15.40 4.20
C LEU A 200 20.00 15.06 4.48
#